data_AF-A0A5C7J8G0-F1
#
_entry.id   AF-A0A5C7J8G0-F1
#
_cell.length_a   1.000
_cell.length_b   1.000
_cell.length_c   1.000
_cell.angle_alpha   90.00
_cell.angle_beta   90.00
_cell.angle_gamma   90.00
#
_symmetry.space_group_name_H-M   'P 1'
#
loop_
_entity.id
_entity.type
_entity.pdbx_description
1 polymer ?
#
loop_
_entity_poly.entity_id
_entity_poly.type
_entity_poly.pdbx_seq_one_letter_code
_entity_poly.pdbx_strand_id
1 'polypeptide(L)' 'MNWDIVEGNWKKFAGKVKQQWGKLTDDDLDVIAGKREQLAGRVQERYGLTRDAAEKQVKEWESLN' A
#
# COMPACT_ATOMS: atom_id res chain seq x y z
N MET A 1 -3.55 9.98 7.74
CA MET A 1 -4.88 10.24 7.16
C MET A 1 -5.81 9.04 7.37
N ASN A 2 -7.12 9.20 7.25
CA ASN A 2 -8.04 8.05 7.27
C ASN A 2 -7.91 7.25 5.96
N TRP A 3 -7.82 5.92 6.07
CA TRP A 3 -7.74 5.01 4.93
C TRP A 3 -8.91 5.14 3.96
N ASP A 4 -10.12 5.49 4.44
CA ASP A 4 -11.29 5.76 3.57
C ASP A 4 -10.99 6.80 2.48
N ILE A 5 -10.15 7.80 2.79
CA ILE A 5 -9.77 8.85 1.83
C ILE A 5 -8.78 8.30 0.79
N VAL A 6 -7.87 7.41 1.22
CA VAL A 6 -6.93 6.72 0.34
C VAL A 6 -7.69 5.84 -0.64
N GLU A 7 -8.65 5.05 -0.14
CA GLU A 7 -9.49 4.18 -0.95
C GLU A 7 -10.30 4.97 -1.98
N GLY A 8 -11.02 6.02 -1.54
CA GLY A 8 -11.82 6.86 -2.42
C GLY A 8 -11.00 7.65 -3.46
N ASN A 9 -9.71 7.91 -3.19
CA ASN A 9 -8.81 8.61 -4.11
C ASN A 9 -7.67 7.70 -4.63
N TRP A 10 -7.89 6.38 -4.69
CA TRP A 10 -6.80 5.41 -4.90
C TRP A 10 -5.92 5.75 -6.11
N LYS A 11 -6.50 6.15 -7.24
CA LYS A 11 -5.74 6.52 -8.45
C LYS A 11 -4.69 7.61 -8.20
N LYS A 12 -4.95 8.58 -7.31
CA LYS A 12 -3.99 9.62 -6.93
C LYS A 12 -2.93 9.09 -5.97
N PHE A 13 -3.31 8.18 -5.08
CA PHE A 13 -2.41 7.60 -4.07
C PHE A 13 -1.55 6.46 -4.62
N ALA A 14 -2.00 5.73 -5.63
CA ALA A 14 -1.28 4.62 -6.24
C ALA A 14 0.13 5.04 -6.71
N GLY A 15 0.29 6.24 -7.27
CA GLY A 15 1.61 6.77 -7.60
C GLY A 15 2.52 6.97 -6.39
N LYS A 16 1.98 7.46 -5.26
CA LYS A 16 2.73 7.59 -4.00
C LYS A 16 3.06 6.24 -3.39
N VAL A 17 2.15 5.28 -3.47
CA VAL A 17 2.38 3.89 -3.04
C VAL A 17 3.50 3.27 -3.87
N LYS A 18 3.50 3.44 -5.20
CA LYS A 18 4.59 2.98 -6.08
C LYS A 18 5.94 3.62 -5.74
N GLN A 19 5.95 4.91 -5.38
CA GLN A 19 7.16 5.60 -4.95
C GLN A 19 7.69 5.05 -3.62
N GLN A 20 6.81 4.81 -2.65
CA GLN A 20 7.17 4.22 -1.36
C GLN A 20 7.67 2.78 -1.51
N TRP A 21 6.98 1.99 -2.31
CA TRP A 21 7.27 0.58 -2.54
C TRP A 21 7.60 0.33 -4.01
N GLY A 22 8.81 0.70 -4.43
CA GLY A 22 9.26 0.58 -5.83
C GLY A 22 9.28 -0.84 -6.42
N LYS A 23 9.08 -1.90 -5.62
CA LYS A 23 8.88 -3.28 -6.13
C LYS A 23 7.43 -3.59 -6.49
N LEU A 24 6.48 -2.74 -6.10
CA LEU A 24 5.09 -2.86 -6.53
C LEU A 24 4.99 -2.40 -8.00
N THR A 25 4.37 -3.24 -8.80
CA THR A 25 4.07 -2.97 -10.20
C THR A 25 2.71 -2.29 -10.34
N ASP A 26 2.42 -1.72 -11.51
CA ASP A 26 1.10 -1.16 -11.77
C ASP A 26 -0.02 -2.21 -11.63
N ASP A 27 0.24 -3.46 -12.05
CA ASP A 27 -0.67 -4.60 -11.82
C ASP A 27 -0.92 -4.87 -10.33
N ASP A 28 0.11 -4.76 -9.47
CA ASP A 28 -0.09 -4.90 -8.03
C ASP A 28 -1.01 -3.79 -7.50
N LEU A 29 -0.83 -2.55 -7.96
CA LEU A 29 -1.62 -1.41 -7.52
C LEU A 29 -3.08 -1.52 -7.99
N ASP A 30 -3.31 -2.07 -9.17
CA ASP A 30 -4.65 -2.37 -9.68
C ASP A 30 -5.33 -3.46 -8.85
N VAL A 31 -4.60 -4.51 -8.44
CA VAL A 31 -5.16 -5.53 -7.54
C VAL A 31 -5.40 -5.00 -6.13
N ILE A 32 -4.51 -4.14 -5.63
CA ILE A 32 -4.68 -3.52 -4.31
C ILE A 32 -5.96 -2.69 -4.29
N ALA A 33 -6.27 -1.96 -5.36
CA ALA A 33 -7.54 -1.23 -5.55
C ALA A 33 -7.93 -0.35 -4.34
N GLY A 34 -6.94 0.22 -3.64
CA GLY A 34 -7.17 1.05 -2.46
C GLY A 34 -7.43 0.29 -1.17
N LYS A 35 -7.42 -1.05 -1.17
CA LYS A 35 -7.65 -1.86 0.03
C LYS A 35 -6.39 -2.00 0.86
N ARG A 36 -6.44 -1.59 2.14
CA ARG A 36 -5.31 -1.61 3.07
C ARG A 36 -4.69 -2.99 3.23
N GLU A 37 -5.53 -4.00 3.41
CA GLU A 37 -5.11 -5.38 3.62
C GLU A 37 -4.42 -5.95 2.37
N GLN A 38 -4.91 -5.60 1.17
CA GLN A 38 -4.27 -6.02 -0.08
C GLN A 38 -2.91 -5.35 -0.25
N LEU A 39 -2.78 -4.07 0.11
CA LEU A 39 -1.49 -3.39 0.10
C LEU A 39 -0.50 -4.08 1.03
N ALA A 40 -0.91 -4.36 2.27
CA ALA A 40 -0.05 -5.07 3.23
C ALA A 40 0.34 -6.46 2.72
N GLY A 41 -0.59 -7.22 2.14
CA GLY A 41 -0.33 -8.52 1.54
C GLY A 41 0.70 -8.45 0.41
N ARG A 42 0.52 -7.54 -0.55
CA ARG A 42 1.48 -7.36 -1.66
C ARG A 42 2.84 -6.89 -1.19
N VAL A 43 2.90 -5.99 -0.21
CA VAL A 43 4.16 -5.56 0.41
C VAL A 43 4.84 -6.74 1.10
N GLN A 44 4.08 -7.58 1.82
CA GLN A 44 4.61 -8.79 2.43
C GLN A 44 5.23 -9.73 1.38
N GLU A 45 4.52 -10.02 0.30
CA GLU A 45 4.96 -10.94 -0.77
C GLU A 45 6.16 -10.39 -1.56
N ARG A 46 6.09 -9.14 -2.01
CA ARG A 46 7.14 -8.53 -2.87
C ARG A 46 8.45 -8.27 -2.13
N TYR A 47 8.39 -8.04 -0.82
CA TYR A 47 9.54 -7.72 0.00
C TYR A 47 10.00 -8.87 0.89
N GLY A 48 9.27 -9.99 0.94
CA GLY A 48 9.60 -11.13 1.80
C GLY A 48 9.52 -10.78 3.29
N LEU A 49 8.56 -9.93 3.66
CA LEU A 49 8.41 -9.44 5.03
C LEU A 49 7.49 -10.34 5.85
N THR A 50 7.56 -10.20 7.17
CA THR A 50 6.50 -10.72 8.04
C THR A 50 5.25 -9.86 7.89
N ARG A 51 4.08 -10.43 8.22
CA ARG A 51 2.82 -9.70 8.21
C ARG A 51 2.87 -8.44 9.08
N ASP A 52 3.41 -8.56 10.30
CA ASP A 52 3.56 -7.43 11.22
C ASP A 52 4.43 -6.31 10.62
N ALA A 53 5.56 -6.66 10.00
CA ALA A 53 6.43 -5.67 9.36
C ALA A 53 5.75 -4.98 8.17
N ALA A 54 4.98 -5.71 7.35
CA ALA A 54 4.24 -5.14 6.24
C ALA A 54 3.11 -4.22 6.74
N GLU A 55 2.34 -4.65 7.74
CA GLU A 55 1.27 -3.85 8.34
C GLU A 55 1.81 -2.58 9.01
N LYS A 56 2.97 -2.67 9.66
CA LYS A 56 3.65 -1.53 10.24
C LYS A 56 4.04 -0.51 9.17
N GLN A 57 4.64 -0.94 8.06
CA GLN A 57 4.99 -0.02 6.97
C GLN A 57 3.75 0.66 6.37
N VAL A 58 2.67 -0.09 6.16
CA VAL A 58 1.42 0.48 5.64
C VAL A 58 0.84 1.50 6.63
N LYS A 59 0.85 1.20 7.93
CA LYS A 59 0.41 2.12 8.99
C LYS A 59 1.29 3.37 9.08
N GLU A 60 2.60 3.23 8.92
CA GLU A 60 3.53 4.35 8.89
C GLU A 60 3.26 5.25 7.69
N TRP A 61 3.08 4.66 6.50
CA TRP A 61 2.72 5.41 5.29
C TRP A 61 1.37 6.12 5.41
N GLU A 62 0.38 5.44 5.99
CA GLU A 62 -0.94 6.01 6.32
C GLU A 62 -0.84 7.19 7.30
N SER A 63 0.11 7.17 8.22
CA SER A 63 0.32 8.27 9.19
C SER A 63 1.08 9.46 8.59
N LEU A 64 1.88 9.23 7.55
CA LEU A 64 2.69 10.25 6.87
C LEU A 64 1.93 10.99 5.76
N ASN A 65 0.81 10.44 5.29
CA ASN A 65 -0.04 11.00 4.24
C ASN A 65 -1.41 11.38 4.78
#